data_AF-A0A804RHU4-F1
#
_entry.id   AF-A0A804RHU4-F1
#
_cell.length_a   1.000
_cell.length_b   1.000
_cell.length_c   1.000
_cell.angle_alpha   90.00
_cell.angle_beta   90.00
_cell.angle_gamma   90.00
#
_symmetry.space_group_name_H-M   'P 1'
#
loop_
_entity.id
_entity.type
_entity.pdbx_description
1 polymer ?
#
loop_
_entity_poly.entity_id
_entity_poly.type
_entity_poly.pdbx_seq_one_letter_code
_entity_poly.pdbx_strand_id
1 'polypeptide(L)'
;MEGGEEVEKEGNMSQLAGVQFLLSNEGKEVPLSSIEDRTACLCLFFSAHWCRPCRSFTPTLLQAYTALRSAGKSVEIIFVSLDRDEASFRDHFQGMPWLAVPFDAAGLLRQKLCARFAVERIPALIPLSASATPSSGLGSGEDAVRLVGEYGVDAYPFSAQRRRELESMDDARREGGRLQELLGCEERDYVISADDIKIPIADLDGKTVGLYFGAHWCPPCHVFTKQLKEVYNELKILRPGSFEVIFVSIDRSKGEFQASMSSMPWLAIPYSDAARKKLTRIFAVKGIPGLLILGLDGKVLKTDGRTAISTYGAAAFPFTESRVSEVGEALKREGDKLPRRVNDPRHRHMLELDMAKAYVCDECQQKGRYWVFSCKQCNFDLHPSCVGDNKVDNI
;
A
#
# COMPACT_ATOMS: atom_id res chain seq x y z
N MET A 1 6.11 11.04 -61.12
CA MET A 1 6.72 11.53 -59.88
C MET A 1 5.67 11.38 -58.81
N GLU A 2 5.72 10.29 -58.06
CA GLU A 2 4.91 10.14 -56.85
C GLU A 2 5.38 11.23 -55.88
N GLY A 3 4.49 12.18 -55.61
CA GLY A 3 4.71 13.17 -54.57
C GLY A 3 4.68 12.45 -53.24
N GLY A 4 5.85 12.20 -52.68
CA GLY A 4 5.95 11.81 -51.28
C GLY A 4 5.36 12.95 -50.46
N GLU A 5 4.22 12.71 -49.83
CA GLU A 5 3.75 13.54 -48.73
C GLU A 5 4.82 13.48 -47.66
N GLU A 6 5.60 14.57 -47.53
CA GLU A 6 6.37 14.83 -46.33
C GLU A 6 5.36 14.94 -45.19
N VAL A 7 5.18 13.83 -44.47
CA VAL A 7 4.49 13.84 -43.19
C VAL A 7 5.35 14.69 -42.27
N GLU A 8 5.01 15.98 -42.14
CA GLU A 8 5.52 16.85 -41.10
C GLU A 8 5.39 16.09 -39.78
N LYS A 9 6.54 15.70 -39.21
CA LYS A 9 6.56 15.24 -37.83
C LYS A 9 6.12 16.44 -36.99
N GLU A 10 4.83 16.53 -36.69
CA GLU A 10 4.35 17.44 -35.65
C GLU A 10 5.15 17.11 -34.38
N GLY A 11 6.14 17.95 -34.07
CA GLY A 11 6.97 17.77 -32.88
C GLY A 11 6.11 17.76 -31.62
N ASN A 12 6.63 17.17 -30.55
CA ASN A 12 5.97 17.09 -29.23
C ASN A 12 5.43 18.45 -28.76
N MET A 13 6.03 19.55 -29.23
CA MET A 13 5.78 20.91 -28.80
C MET A 13 4.74 21.66 -29.65
N SER A 14 4.26 21.10 -30.77
CA SER A 14 3.06 21.60 -31.48
C SER A 14 1.86 21.78 -30.54
N GLN A 15 1.85 21.00 -29.45
CA GLN A 15 0.85 21.01 -28.40
C GLN A 15 0.91 22.26 -27.50
N LEU A 16 2.06 22.95 -27.44
CA LEU A 16 2.28 24.22 -26.74
C LEU A 16 2.25 25.43 -27.70
N ALA A 17 1.56 25.30 -28.84
CA ALA A 17 1.44 26.38 -29.83
C ALA A 17 1.09 27.74 -29.19
N GLY A 18 1.92 28.74 -29.46
CA GLY A 18 1.83 30.09 -28.90
C GLY A 18 2.78 30.37 -27.73
N VAL A 19 3.46 29.35 -27.18
CA VAL A 19 4.52 29.54 -26.18
C VAL A 19 5.86 29.73 -26.88
N GLN A 20 6.46 30.92 -26.75
CA GLN A 20 7.80 31.19 -27.29
C GLN A 20 8.90 30.88 -26.26
N PHE A 21 8.64 31.20 -24.99
CA PHE A 21 9.57 31.04 -23.89
C PHE A 21 8.87 30.41 -22.68
N LEU A 22 9.63 29.62 -21.93
CA LEU A 22 9.29 29.09 -20.61
C LEU A 22 10.08 29.84 -19.54
N LEU A 23 9.64 29.75 -18.28
CA LEU A 23 10.34 30.33 -17.14
C LEU A 23 11.07 29.24 -16.35
N SER A 24 12.31 29.52 -15.95
CA SER A 24 12.92 28.81 -14.83
C SER A 24 12.38 29.34 -13.50
N ASN A 25 12.60 28.60 -12.41
CA ASN A 25 12.24 29.04 -11.06
C ASN A 25 12.99 30.29 -10.57
N GLU A 26 14.11 30.65 -11.23
CA GLU A 26 14.83 31.91 -11.03
C GLU A 26 14.23 33.08 -11.85
N GLY A 27 13.19 32.83 -12.64
CA GLY A 27 12.55 33.82 -13.51
C GLY A 27 13.29 34.05 -14.84
N LYS A 28 14.25 33.19 -15.22
CA LYS A 28 14.94 33.29 -16.51
C LYS A 28 14.08 32.71 -17.63
N GLU A 29 14.02 33.41 -18.76
CA GLU A 29 13.35 32.93 -19.96
C GLU A 29 14.20 31.88 -20.68
N VAL A 30 13.58 30.76 -21.03
CA VAL A 30 14.18 29.63 -21.74
C VAL A 30 13.41 29.43 -23.04
N PRO A 31 14.03 29.58 -24.23
CA PRO A 31 13.34 29.37 -25.50
C PRO A 31 12.78 27.95 -25.60
N LEU A 32 11.53 27.82 -26.04
CA LEU A 32 10.88 26.51 -26.13
C LEU A 32 11.66 25.54 -27.04
N SER A 33 12.17 26.06 -28.16
CA SER A 33 12.99 25.33 -29.14
C SER A 33 14.29 24.77 -28.57
N SER A 34 14.79 25.29 -27.45
CA SER A 34 16.04 24.81 -26.85
C SER A 34 15.89 23.42 -26.18
N ILE A 35 14.65 23.00 -25.94
CA ILE A 35 14.26 21.78 -25.22
C ILE A 35 13.83 20.68 -26.20
N GLU A 36 13.16 21.05 -27.29
CA GLU A 36 12.56 20.14 -28.27
C GLU A 36 13.52 19.03 -28.74
N ASP A 37 14.71 19.42 -29.19
CA ASP A 37 15.69 18.51 -29.78
C ASP A 37 16.51 17.71 -28.76
N ARG A 38 16.44 18.09 -27.47
CA ARG A 38 17.31 17.54 -26.42
C ARG A 38 16.59 16.61 -25.47
N THR A 39 15.26 16.68 -25.38
CA THR A 39 14.48 16.00 -24.35
C THR A 39 13.83 14.72 -24.86
N ALA A 40 14.28 13.57 -24.34
CA ALA A 40 13.71 12.27 -24.69
C ALA A 40 12.32 12.03 -24.06
N CYS A 41 12.05 12.65 -22.92
CA CYS A 41 10.78 12.55 -22.19
C CYS A 41 10.37 13.92 -21.68
N LEU A 42 9.32 14.48 -22.28
CA LEU A 42 8.74 15.78 -21.90
C LEU A 42 7.37 15.56 -21.26
N CYS A 43 7.11 16.14 -20.09
CA CYS A 43 5.80 16.06 -19.44
C CYS A 43 5.21 17.44 -19.15
N LEU A 44 3.91 17.61 -19.36
CA LEU A 44 3.15 18.74 -18.82
C LEU A 44 2.66 18.41 -17.42
N PHE A 45 3.00 19.22 -16.42
CA PHE A 45 2.54 19.07 -15.05
C PHE A 45 1.50 20.13 -14.71
N PHE A 46 0.24 19.74 -14.69
CA PHE A 46 -0.88 20.60 -14.31
C PHE A 46 -1.04 20.55 -12.79
N SER A 47 -0.82 21.69 -12.15
CA SER A 47 -0.77 21.76 -10.68
C SER A 47 -1.19 23.15 -10.20
N ALA A 48 -1.42 23.29 -8.90
CA ALA A 48 -1.78 24.57 -8.29
C ALA A 48 -1.44 24.60 -6.81
N HIS A 49 -1.08 25.78 -6.31
CA HIS A 49 -0.75 26.01 -4.91
C HIS A 49 -1.91 25.65 -3.98
N TRP A 50 -3.13 26.09 -4.32
CA TRP A 50 -4.32 25.89 -3.49
C TRP A 50 -4.73 24.41 -3.35
N CYS A 51 -4.28 23.55 -4.27
CA CYS A 51 -4.66 22.13 -4.31
C CYS A 51 -3.81 21.26 -3.37
N ARG A 52 -4.43 20.72 -2.31
CA ARG A 52 -3.73 19.83 -1.36
C ARG A 52 -3.15 18.56 -2.03
N PRO A 53 -3.89 17.82 -2.89
CA PRO A 53 -3.31 16.73 -3.67
C PRO A 53 -2.07 17.13 -4.47
N CYS A 54 -2.07 18.32 -5.08
CA CYS A 54 -0.89 18.85 -5.79
C CYS A 54 0.30 19.01 -4.86
N ARG A 55 0.12 19.72 -3.74
CA ARG A 55 1.18 19.92 -2.73
C ARG A 55 1.70 18.59 -2.16
N SER A 56 0.84 17.58 -2.04
CA SER A 56 1.23 16.25 -1.56
C SER A 56 2.03 15.46 -2.60
N PHE A 57 1.77 15.65 -3.90
CA PHE A 57 2.41 14.90 -4.98
C PHE A 57 3.72 15.52 -5.46
N THR A 58 3.82 16.86 -5.47
CA THR A 58 5.02 17.58 -5.95
C THR A 58 6.33 17.05 -5.36
N PRO A 59 6.47 16.75 -4.05
CA PRO A 59 7.70 16.17 -3.51
C PRO A 59 8.08 14.81 -4.10
N THR A 60 7.08 13.96 -4.42
CA THR A 60 7.30 12.66 -5.08
C THR A 60 7.79 12.85 -6.51
N LEU A 61 7.18 13.78 -7.26
CA LEU A 61 7.61 14.10 -8.62
C LEU A 61 9.02 14.72 -8.62
N LEU A 62 9.32 15.60 -7.67
CA LEU A 62 10.65 16.19 -7.47
C LEU A 62 11.70 15.11 -7.22
N GLN A 63 11.43 14.15 -6.32
CA GLN A 63 12.34 13.05 -6.04
C GLN A 63 12.63 12.23 -7.30
N ALA A 64 11.60 11.87 -8.07
CA ALA A 64 11.76 11.12 -9.31
C ALA A 64 12.55 11.91 -10.36
N TYR A 65 12.22 13.18 -10.58
CA TYR A 65 12.89 14.07 -11.54
C TYR A 65 14.38 14.21 -11.23
N THR A 66 14.72 14.53 -9.97
CA THR A 66 16.11 14.69 -9.52
C THR A 66 16.90 13.40 -9.71
N ALA A 67 16.34 12.24 -9.32
CA ALA A 67 16.99 10.94 -9.50
C ALA A 67 17.25 10.62 -10.98
N LEU A 68 16.28 10.90 -11.86
CA LEU A 68 16.44 10.69 -13.31
C LEU A 68 17.52 11.59 -13.90
N ARG A 69 17.54 12.87 -13.56
CA ARG A 69 18.57 13.83 -14.02
C ARG A 69 19.95 13.45 -13.50
N SER A 70 20.07 13.04 -12.24
CA SER A 70 21.33 12.52 -11.68
C SER A 70 21.81 11.24 -12.36
N ALA A 71 20.89 10.40 -12.84
CA ALA A 71 21.20 9.21 -13.65
C ALA A 71 21.45 9.52 -15.14
N GLY A 72 21.53 10.79 -15.53
CA GLY A 72 21.79 11.22 -16.91
C GLY A 72 20.61 11.02 -17.87
N LYS A 73 19.39 10.77 -17.36
CA LYS A 73 18.19 10.65 -18.21
C LYS A 73 17.75 12.02 -18.71
N SER A 74 17.47 12.10 -20.01
CA SER A 74 16.94 13.31 -20.63
C SER A 74 15.43 13.43 -20.41
N VAL A 75 15.06 13.99 -19.26
CA VAL A 75 13.68 14.29 -18.86
C VAL A 75 13.52 15.79 -18.63
N GLU A 76 12.40 16.36 -19.06
CA GLU A 76 12.00 17.71 -18.68
C GLU A 76 10.51 17.77 -18.32
N ILE A 77 10.17 18.63 -17.36
CA ILE A 77 8.80 18.88 -16.93
C ILE A 77 8.47 20.34 -17.22
N ILE A 78 7.27 20.60 -17.75
CA ILE A 78 6.73 21.94 -17.94
C ILE A 78 5.52 22.09 -17.02
N PHE A 79 5.68 22.91 -15.99
CA PHE A 79 4.62 23.27 -15.06
C PHE A 79 3.61 24.19 -15.76
N VAL A 80 2.34 23.75 -15.74
CA VAL A 80 1.19 24.53 -16.18
C VAL A 80 0.37 24.85 -14.93
N SER A 81 0.47 26.10 -14.47
CA SER A 81 -0.25 26.55 -13.28
C SER A 81 -1.74 26.75 -13.53
N LEU A 82 -2.54 26.23 -12.60
CA LEU A 82 -3.97 26.52 -12.47
C LEU A 82 -4.26 27.38 -11.24
N ASP A 83 -3.28 28.17 -10.79
CA ASP A 83 -3.46 29.19 -9.77
C ASP A 83 -4.24 30.38 -10.31
N ARG A 84 -4.90 31.11 -9.40
CA ARG A 84 -5.78 32.24 -9.75
C ARG A 84 -5.04 33.56 -9.88
N ASP A 85 -3.84 33.64 -9.30
CA ASP A 85 -3.03 34.84 -9.18
C ASP A 85 -1.54 34.49 -9.28
N GLU A 86 -0.74 35.47 -9.67
CA GLU A 86 0.69 35.30 -9.91
C GLU A 86 1.47 35.00 -8.62
N ALA A 87 1.02 35.51 -7.47
CA ALA A 87 1.66 35.24 -6.19
C ALA A 87 1.58 33.75 -5.82
N SER A 88 0.39 33.15 -5.95
CA SER A 88 0.18 31.72 -5.74
C SER A 88 0.97 30.87 -6.74
N PHE A 89 1.05 31.30 -8.00
CA PHE A 89 1.91 30.67 -9.01
C PHE A 89 3.39 30.64 -8.57
N ARG A 90 3.94 31.80 -8.19
CA ARG A 90 5.35 31.93 -7.79
C ARG A 90 5.65 31.13 -6.53
N ASP A 91 4.77 31.18 -5.53
CA ASP A 91 4.93 30.45 -4.27
C ASP A 91 5.00 28.92 -4.50
N HIS A 92 4.14 28.39 -5.36
CA HIS A 92 4.19 26.96 -5.72
C HIS A 92 5.40 26.61 -6.58
N PHE A 93 5.80 27.49 -7.50
CA PHE A 93 6.87 27.23 -8.46
C PHE A 93 8.28 27.37 -7.88
N GLN A 94 8.49 28.20 -6.84
CA GLN A 94 9.81 28.50 -6.28
C GLN A 94 10.61 27.25 -5.88
N GLY A 95 9.94 26.17 -5.44
CA GLY A 95 10.58 24.91 -5.06
C GLY A 95 10.76 23.88 -6.18
N MET A 96 10.35 24.19 -7.41
CA MET A 96 10.37 23.26 -8.54
C MET A 96 11.61 23.49 -9.41
N PRO A 97 12.42 22.47 -9.74
CA PRO A 97 13.64 22.61 -10.55
C PRO A 97 13.38 22.63 -12.06
N TRP A 98 12.14 22.35 -12.47
CA TRP A 98 11.73 22.28 -13.86
C TRP A 98 11.18 23.63 -14.35
N LEU A 99 10.75 23.69 -15.61
CA LEU A 99 10.31 24.93 -16.24
C LEU A 99 8.81 25.16 -16.06
N ALA A 100 8.33 26.38 -16.31
CA ALA A 100 6.92 26.73 -16.26
C ALA A 100 6.48 27.52 -17.49
N VAL A 101 5.21 27.36 -17.88
CA VAL A 101 4.55 28.31 -18.79
C VAL A 101 4.39 29.65 -18.05
N PRO A 102 4.75 30.79 -18.65
CA PRO A 102 4.56 32.10 -18.02
C PRO A 102 3.10 32.34 -17.62
N PHE A 103 2.87 32.87 -16.41
CA PHE A 103 1.53 33.05 -15.85
C PHE A 103 0.61 33.94 -16.72
N ASP A 104 1.13 35.07 -17.20
CA ASP A 104 0.36 36.03 -18.01
C ASP A 104 0.03 35.50 -19.40
N ALA A 105 0.92 34.69 -19.98
CA ALA A 105 0.68 34.00 -21.25
C ALA A 105 -0.35 32.86 -21.12
N ALA A 106 -0.68 32.44 -19.89
CA ALA A 106 -1.42 31.22 -19.62
C ALA A 106 -2.95 31.38 -19.64
N GLY A 107 -3.52 32.59 -19.70
CA GLY A 107 -4.98 32.83 -19.66
C GLY A 107 -5.82 31.85 -20.49
N LEU A 108 -5.74 32.02 -21.80
CA LEU A 108 -6.42 31.17 -22.78
C LEU A 108 -5.67 29.85 -23.02
N LEU A 109 -4.33 29.88 -22.91
CA LEU A 109 -3.50 28.72 -23.16
C LEU A 109 -3.75 27.59 -22.16
N ARG A 110 -3.84 27.87 -20.85
CA ARG A 110 -4.11 26.84 -19.83
C ARG A 110 -5.45 26.15 -20.07
N GLN A 111 -6.49 26.89 -20.46
CA GLN A 111 -7.80 26.34 -20.77
C GLN A 111 -7.74 25.46 -22.02
N LYS A 112 -7.03 25.90 -23.06
CA LYS A 112 -6.77 25.10 -24.27
C LYS A 112 -6.00 23.82 -23.97
N LEU A 113 -4.96 23.89 -23.13
CA LEU A 113 -4.18 22.72 -22.73
C LEU A 113 -5.03 21.74 -21.91
N CYS A 114 -5.77 22.22 -20.90
CA CYS A 114 -6.68 21.36 -20.13
C CYS A 114 -7.72 20.67 -21.02
N ALA A 115 -8.33 21.40 -21.96
CA ALA A 115 -9.30 20.83 -22.90
C ALA A 115 -8.64 19.81 -23.84
N ARG A 116 -7.47 20.13 -24.41
CA ARG A 116 -6.74 19.26 -25.35
C ARG A 116 -6.33 17.94 -24.70
N PHE A 117 -5.88 17.98 -23.46
CA PHE A 117 -5.42 16.79 -22.72
C PHE A 117 -6.47 16.20 -21.77
N ALA A 118 -7.72 16.66 -21.86
CA ALA A 118 -8.82 16.21 -20.99
C ALA A 118 -8.46 16.23 -19.49
N VAL A 119 -7.79 17.29 -19.02
CA VAL A 119 -7.40 17.46 -17.62
C VAL A 119 -8.62 17.84 -16.79
N GLU A 120 -9.26 16.84 -16.18
CA GLU A 120 -10.44 17.04 -15.32
C GLU A 120 -10.09 17.24 -13.84
N ARG A 121 -8.93 16.74 -13.40
CA ARG A 121 -8.48 16.76 -12.00
C ARG A 121 -7.01 17.13 -11.94
N ILE A 122 -6.61 17.78 -10.85
CA ILE A 122 -5.21 18.06 -10.55
C ILE A 122 -4.78 17.41 -9.23
N PRO A 123 -3.50 17.00 -9.09
CA PRO A 123 -2.45 17.11 -10.10
C PRO A 123 -2.71 16.21 -11.30
N ALA A 124 -2.23 16.61 -12.48
CA ALA A 124 -2.14 15.76 -13.66
C ALA A 124 -0.74 15.90 -14.27
N LEU A 125 -0.16 14.78 -14.70
CA LEU A 125 1.16 14.72 -15.31
C LEU A 125 1.03 14.02 -16.66
N ILE A 126 1.11 14.78 -17.74
CA ILE A 126 0.81 14.30 -19.09
C ILE A 126 2.12 14.14 -19.86
N PRO A 127 2.60 12.91 -20.12
CA PRO A 127 3.76 12.69 -20.96
C PRO A 127 3.44 13.04 -22.42
N LEU A 128 4.25 13.90 -23.02
CA LEU A 128 4.22 14.21 -24.44
C LEU A 128 5.11 13.19 -25.14
N SER A 129 4.50 12.18 -25.77
CA SER A 129 5.24 11.11 -26.43
C SER A 129 6.06 11.66 -27.60
N ALA A 130 7.36 11.37 -27.63
CA ALA A 130 8.24 11.58 -28.80
C ALA A 130 7.95 10.64 -29.99
N SER A 131 7.04 9.68 -29.86
CA SER A 131 6.84 8.63 -30.87
C SER A 131 5.40 8.10 -30.99
N ALA A 132 4.38 8.95 -30.83
CA ALA A 132 3.03 8.58 -31.28
C ALA A 132 2.98 8.64 -32.81
N THR A 133 3.05 7.48 -33.48
CA THR A 133 2.56 7.38 -34.86
C THR A 133 1.10 7.86 -34.90
N PRO A 134 0.71 8.79 -35.80
CA PRO A 134 -0.60 9.45 -35.76
C PRO A 134 -1.83 8.57 -36.07
N SER A 135 -1.70 7.25 -36.22
CA SER A 135 -2.79 6.41 -36.75
C SER A 135 -3.85 5.98 -35.74
N SER A 136 -3.84 6.49 -34.50
CA SER A 136 -5.01 6.43 -33.61
C SER A 136 -5.29 7.83 -33.08
N GLY A 137 -6.38 8.44 -33.56
CA GLY A 137 -6.80 9.79 -33.22
C GLY A 137 -6.82 10.06 -31.70
N LEU A 138 -6.47 11.29 -31.33
CA LEU A 138 -6.48 11.77 -29.94
C LEU A 138 -5.69 10.84 -29.00
N GLY A 139 -4.38 10.73 -29.20
CA GLY A 139 -3.47 10.16 -28.20
C GLY A 139 -3.46 11.03 -26.95
N SER A 140 -4.47 10.86 -26.08
CA SER A 140 -4.49 11.35 -24.71
C SER A 140 -3.24 10.82 -24.02
N GLY A 141 -2.30 11.68 -23.64
CA GLY A 141 -1.27 11.26 -22.69
C GLY A 141 -1.99 10.80 -21.43
N GLU A 142 -1.87 9.52 -21.07
CA GLU A 142 -2.42 9.03 -19.81
C GLU A 142 -1.82 9.83 -18.65
N ASP A 143 -2.63 10.19 -17.66
CA ASP A 143 -2.15 10.86 -16.47
C ASP A 143 -1.18 9.95 -15.69
N ALA A 144 0.10 10.32 -15.73
CA ALA A 144 1.19 9.61 -15.08
C ALA A 144 1.28 9.88 -13.57
N VAL A 145 0.42 10.73 -12.97
CA VAL A 145 0.44 10.99 -11.51
C VAL A 145 0.34 9.69 -10.71
N ARG A 146 -0.59 8.80 -11.06
CA ARG A 146 -0.71 7.51 -10.38
C ARG A 146 0.51 6.64 -10.60
N LEU A 147 1.03 6.60 -11.83
CA LEU A 147 2.20 5.79 -12.18
C LEU A 147 3.43 6.23 -11.36
N VAL A 148 3.72 7.53 -11.33
CA VAL A 148 4.83 8.10 -10.55
C VAL A 148 4.57 7.98 -9.05
N GLY A 149 3.33 8.14 -8.59
CA GLY A 149 2.98 7.95 -7.18
C GLY A 149 3.21 6.52 -6.69
N GLU A 150 2.93 5.54 -7.55
CA GLU A 150 3.05 4.11 -7.25
C GLU A 150 4.50 3.61 -7.43
N TYR A 151 5.20 4.02 -8.49
CA TYR A 151 6.51 3.46 -8.88
C TYR A 151 7.69 4.43 -8.78
N GLY A 152 7.47 5.72 -8.52
CA GLY A 152 8.54 6.71 -8.37
C GLY A 152 9.40 6.83 -9.62
N VAL A 153 10.72 6.67 -9.44
CA VAL A 153 11.72 6.75 -10.52
C VAL A 153 11.54 5.66 -11.58
N ASP A 154 11.07 4.46 -11.18
CA ASP A 154 10.91 3.31 -12.08
C ASP A 154 9.82 3.51 -13.12
N ALA A 155 8.93 4.49 -12.88
CA ALA A 155 7.87 4.90 -13.79
C ALA A 155 8.37 5.45 -15.13
N TYR A 156 9.61 5.92 -15.22
CA TYR A 156 10.20 6.46 -16.45
C TYR A 156 10.21 5.42 -17.59
N PRO A 157 9.82 5.78 -18.84
CA PRO A 157 9.52 7.11 -19.38
C PRO A 157 8.04 7.53 -19.29
N PHE A 158 7.37 7.18 -18.19
CA PHE A 158 6.00 7.54 -17.85
C PHE A 158 4.93 7.10 -18.84
N SER A 159 5.20 6.07 -19.64
CA SER A 159 4.29 5.60 -20.70
C SER A 159 3.34 4.51 -20.21
N ALA A 160 2.21 4.35 -20.91
CA ALA A 160 1.27 3.23 -20.71
C ALA A 160 1.94 1.86 -20.95
N GLN A 161 2.92 1.79 -21.85
CA GLN A 161 3.75 0.59 -22.01
C GLN A 161 4.56 0.30 -20.74
N ARG A 162 5.23 1.33 -20.20
CA ARG A 162 6.04 1.17 -18.99
C ARG A 162 5.20 0.78 -17.79
N ARG A 163 3.98 1.33 -17.67
CA ARG A 163 2.99 0.88 -16.68
C ARG A 163 2.76 -0.63 -16.76
N ARG A 164 2.43 -1.14 -17.95
CA ARG A 164 2.15 -2.58 -18.15
C ARG A 164 3.34 -3.47 -17.81
N GLU A 165 4.56 -3.03 -18.14
CA GLU A 165 5.79 -3.73 -17.75
C GLU A 165 5.94 -3.81 -16.23
N LEU A 166 5.76 -2.69 -15.54
CA LEU A 166 5.90 -2.61 -14.08
C LEU A 166 4.84 -3.42 -13.34
N GLU A 167 3.59 -3.36 -13.82
CA GLU A 167 2.49 -4.19 -13.31
C GLU A 167 2.79 -5.67 -13.50
N SER A 168 3.29 -6.08 -14.67
CA SER A 168 3.73 -7.46 -14.92
C SER A 168 4.88 -7.90 -14.01
N MET A 169 5.82 -6.99 -13.69
CA MET A 169 6.89 -7.27 -12.73
C MET A 169 6.37 -7.45 -11.31
N ASP A 170 5.36 -6.67 -10.90
CA ASP A 170 4.73 -6.83 -9.59
C ASP A 170 3.92 -8.13 -9.52
N ASP A 171 3.21 -8.52 -10.58
CA ASP A 171 2.52 -9.80 -10.71
C ASP A 171 3.49 -10.98 -10.57
N ALA A 172 4.61 -10.93 -11.30
CA ALA A 172 5.65 -11.95 -11.22
C ALA A 172 6.27 -12.07 -9.81
N ARG A 173 6.40 -10.96 -9.07
CA ARG A 173 6.86 -10.97 -7.68
C ARG A 173 5.84 -11.62 -6.74
N ARG A 174 4.54 -11.39 -6.95
CA ARG A 174 3.48 -12.02 -6.14
C ARG A 174 3.46 -13.53 -6.33
N GLU A 175 3.64 -13.99 -7.56
CA GLU A 175 3.51 -15.41 -7.93
C GLU A 175 4.82 -16.20 -7.77
N GLY A 176 5.96 -15.52 -7.84
CA GLY A 176 7.28 -16.14 -7.90
C GLY A 176 7.75 -16.81 -6.61
N GLY A 177 7.22 -16.42 -5.44
CA GLY A 177 7.56 -17.03 -4.15
C GLY A 177 8.99 -16.77 -3.65
N ARG A 178 9.71 -15.80 -4.23
CA ARG A 178 11.10 -15.49 -3.86
C ARG A 178 11.17 -14.38 -2.83
N LEU A 179 11.39 -14.75 -1.56
CA LEU A 179 11.38 -13.81 -0.43
C LEU A 179 12.41 -12.68 -0.60
N GLN A 180 13.60 -12.97 -1.14
CA GLN A 180 14.63 -11.96 -1.39
C GLN A 180 14.14 -10.86 -2.36
N GLU A 181 13.44 -11.23 -3.44
CA GLU A 181 12.93 -10.26 -4.41
C GLU A 181 11.74 -9.45 -3.89
N LEU A 182 11.00 -10.04 -2.94
CA LEU A 182 9.82 -9.44 -2.34
C LEU A 182 10.20 -8.48 -1.21
N LEU A 183 11.03 -8.94 -0.27
CA LEU A 183 11.39 -8.24 0.96
C LEU A 183 12.69 -7.45 0.86
N GLY A 184 13.58 -7.79 -0.07
CA GLY A 184 14.89 -7.17 -0.25
C GLY A 184 14.94 -6.13 -1.37
N CYS A 185 16.15 -5.63 -1.61
CA CYS A 185 16.54 -4.84 -2.78
C CYS A 185 17.99 -5.20 -3.16
N GLU A 186 18.54 -4.54 -4.19
CA GLU A 186 19.91 -4.79 -4.64
C GLU A 186 20.95 -4.58 -3.53
N GLU A 187 20.72 -3.61 -2.65
CA GLU A 187 21.61 -3.22 -1.57
C GLU A 187 21.26 -3.86 -0.20
N ARG A 188 20.17 -4.64 -0.13
CA ARG A 188 19.70 -5.22 1.14
C ARG A 188 19.09 -6.62 1.00
N ASP A 189 19.65 -7.53 1.77
CA ASP A 189 19.29 -8.94 1.90
C ASP A 189 18.84 -9.33 3.32
N TYR A 190 18.53 -8.36 4.18
CA TYR A 190 18.14 -8.60 5.57
C TYR A 190 16.86 -7.86 5.97
N VAL A 191 16.20 -8.39 7.00
CA VAL A 191 15.20 -7.70 7.82
C VAL A 191 15.81 -7.38 9.19
N ILE A 192 15.15 -6.54 9.99
CA ILE A 192 15.69 -6.10 11.30
C ILE A 192 14.82 -6.53 12.47
N SER A 193 15.46 -6.83 13.60
CA SER A 193 14.78 -6.96 14.90
C SER A 193 14.50 -5.59 15.54
N ALA A 194 13.84 -5.58 16.71
CA ALA A 194 13.65 -4.36 17.50
C ALA A 194 14.98 -3.75 17.99
N ASP A 195 16.01 -4.57 18.17
CA ASP A 195 17.36 -4.17 18.58
C ASP A 195 18.28 -3.84 17.38
N ASP A 196 17.71 -3.67 16.18
CA ASP A 196 18.42 -3.39 14.92
C ASP A 196 19.40 -4.50 14.50
N ILE A 197 19.20 -5.73 15.01
CA ILE A 197 19.96 -6.91 14.55
C ILE A 197 19.47 -7.27 13.14
N LYS A 198 20.42 -7.35 12.20
CA LYS A 198 20.16 -7.74 10.81
C LYS A 198 20.03 -9.25 10.72
N ILE A 199 18.87 -9.72 10.27
CA ILE A 199 18.57 -11.14 10.03
C ILE A 199 18.46 -11.35 8.51
N PRO A 200 19.27 -12.25 7.92
CA PRO A 200 19.17 -12.58 6.50
C PRO A 200 17.75 -12.99 6.08
N ILE A 201 17.29 -12.52 4.92
CA ILE A 201 15.98 -12.90 4.37
C ILE A 201 15.94 -14.42 4.08
N ALA A 202 17.08 -15.02 3.70
CA ALA A 202 17.22 -16.45 3.50
C ALA A 202 16.85 -17.28 4.75
N ASP A 203 17.00 -16.72 5.96
CA ASP A 203 16.60 -17.40 7.20
C ASP A 203 15.08 -17.54 7.33
N LEU A 204 14.29 -16.87 6.47
CA LEU A 204 12.84 -16.98 6.41
C LEU A 204 12.36 -18.10 5.48
N ASP A 205 13.24 -18.66 4.66
CA ASP A 205 12.87 -19.72 3.71
C ASP A 205 12.40 -20.97 4.46
N GLY A 206 11.37 -21.64 3.91
CA GLY A 206 10.77 -22.81 4.53
C GLY A 206 9.93 -22.52 5.78
N LYS A 207 9.60 -21.25 6.06
CA LYS A 207 8.68 -20.85 7.14
C LYS A 207 7.37 -20.32 6.57
N THR A 208 6.29 -20.42 7.35
CA THR A 208 5.11 -19.60 7.10
C THR A 208 5.41 -18.17 7.55
N VAL A 209 5.25 -17.19 6.67
CA VAL A 209 5.62 -15.80 6.96
C VAL A 209 4.38 -14.91 6.91
N GLY A 210 4.12 -14.17 7.99
CA GLY A 210 3.08 -13.15 8.02
C GLY A 210 3.62 -11.77 7.67
N LEU A 211 3.23 -11.17 6.54
CA LEU A 211 3.51 -9.77 6.24
C LEU A 211 2.46 -8.89 6.92
N TYR A 212 2.85 -8.26 8.03
CA TYR A 212 1.95 -7.45 8.83
C TYR A 212 2.05 -5.97 8.44
N PHE A 213 1.03 -5.47 7.75
CA PHE A 213 0.87 -4.06 7.41
C PHE A 213 0.13 -3.33 8.53
N GLY A 214 0.81 -2.42 9.21
CA GLY A 214 0.25 -1.69 10.34
C GLY A 214 0.98 -0.39 10.62
N ALA A 215 0.44 0.38 11.56
CA ALA A 215 1.01 1.65 11.98
C ALA A 215 0.70 1.95 13.44
N HIS A 216 1.58 2.71 14.07
CA HIS A 216 1.46 3.23 15.43
C HIS A 216 0.28 4.20 15.57
N TRP A 217 0.04 5.05 14.58
CA TRP A 217 -1.05 6.04 14.62
C TRP A 217 -2.45 5.42 14.45
N CYS A 218 -2.57 4.09 14.27
CA CYS A 218 -3.80 3.41 13.91
C CYS A 218 -4.40 2.61 15.08
N PRO A 219 -5.51 3.04 15.70
CA PRO A 219 -6.10 2.33 16.84
C PRO A 219 -6.52 0.88 16.55
N PRO A 220 -7.14 0.55 15.40
CA PRO A 220 -7.38 -0.84 15.02
C PRO A 220 -6.11 -1.70 14.94
N CYS A 221 -4.96 -1.12 14.56
CA CYS A 221 -3.68 -1.84 14.57
C CYS A 221 -3.24 -2.21 15.99
N HIS A 222 -3.45 -1.37 17.00
CA HIS A 222 -3.10 -1.72 18.38
C HIS A 222 -3.88 -2.94 18.87
N VAL A 223 -5.18 -3.00 18.56
CA VAL A 223 -6.04 -4.15 18.94
C VAL A 223 -5.56 -5.43 18.27
N PHE A 224 -5.30 -5.38 16.96
CA PHE A 224 -4.85 -6.55 16.21
C PHE A 224 -3.42 -6.97 16.59
N THR A 225 -2.51 -6.03 16.86
CA THR A 225 -1.13 -6.32 17.27
C THR A 225 -1.09 -7.18 18.54
N LYS A 226 -1.99 -6.90 19.51
CA LYS A 226 -2.12 -7.71 20.73
C LYS A 226 -2.51 -9.15 20.40
N GLN A 227 -3.53 -9.33 19.55
CA GLN A 227 -3.99 -10.66 19.11
C GLN A 227 -2.88 -11.42 18.35
N LEU A 228 -2.20 -10.74 17.43
CA LEU A 228 -1.12 -11.34 16.66
C LEU A 228 0.06 -11.73 17.56
N LYS A 229 0.40 -10.92 18.58
CA LYS A 229 1.44 -11.22 19.56
C LYS A 229 1.12 -12.47 20.39
N GLU A 230 -0.12 -12.63 20.83
CA GLU A 230 -0.57 -13.83 21.53
C GLU A 230 -0.39 -15.09 20.67
N VAL A 231 -0.90 -15.05 19.43
CA VAL A 231 -0.79 -16.19 18.49
C VAL A 231 0.66 -16.47 18.12
N TYR A 232 1.46 -15.43 17.89
CA TYR A 232 2.88 -15.57 17.59
C TYR A 232 3.62 -16.27 18.73
N ASN A 233 3.43 -15.84 19.98
CA ASN A 233 4.06 -16.46 21.14
C ASN A 233 3.62 -17.92 21.32
N GLU A 234 2.33 -18.21 21.13
CA GLU A 234 1.80 -19.58 21.16
C GLU A 234 2.46 -20.46 20.09
N LEU A 235 2.57 -19.97 18.85
CA LEU A 235 3.22 -20.70 17.76
C LEU A 235 4.72 -20.86 17.94
N LYS A 236 5.43 -19.92 18.56
CA LYS A 236 6.85 -20.09 18.91
C LYS A 236 7.06 -21.26 19.89
N ILE A 237 6.08 -21.56 20.75
CA ILE A 237 6.11 -22.71 21.67
C ILE A 237 5.66 -23.99 20.95
N LEU A 238 4.52 -23.97 20.27
CA LEU A 238 3.89 -25.16 19.69
C LEU A 238 4.56 -25.64 18.39
N ARG A 239 5.16 -24.72 17.63
CA ARG A 239 5.77 -24.95 16.32
C ARG A 239 7.07 -24.13 16.16
N PRO A 240 8.11 -24.38 16.98
CA PRO A 240 9.34 -23.61 16.95
C PRO A 240 9.93 -23.54 15.53
N GLY A 241 10.38 -22.35 15.13
CA GLY A 241 11.00 -22.14 13.82
C GLY A 241 10.06 -22.21 12.61
N SER A 242 8.76 -22.51 12.77
CA SER A 242 7.83 -22.69 11.63
C SER A 242 7.10 -21.41 11.21
N PHE A 243 7.02 -20.40 12.08
CA PHE A 243 6.30 -19.15 11.86
C PHE A 243 7.16 -17.93 12.18
N GLU A 244 7.10 -16.92 11.31
CA GLU A 244 7.70 -15.60 11.52
C GLU A 244 6.77 -14.49 11.00
N VAL A 245 6.87 -13.30 11.57
CA VAL A 245 6.12 -12.11 11.15
C VAL A 245 7.11 -11.04 10.71
N ILE A 246 6.85 -10.42 9.55
CA ILE A 246 7.61 -9.27 9.06
C ILE A 246 6.69 -8.06 9.08
N PHE A 247 6.99 -7.09 9.93
CA PHE A 247 6.27 -5.83 9.99
C PHE A 247 6.63 -4.94 8.81
N VAL A 248 5.60 -4.56 8.05
CA VAL A 248 5.66 -3.60 6.95
C VAL A 248 4.97 -2.33 7.42
N SER A 249 5.77 -1.42 7.97
CA SER A 249 5.25 -0.20 8.59
C SER A 249 4.62 0.76 7.58
N ILE A 250 3.44 1.27 7.91
CA ILE A 250 2.75 2.39 7.25
C ILE A 250 2.89 3.69 8.08
N ASP A 251 3.83 3.70 9.03
CA ASP A 251 4.14 4.88 9.83
C ASP A 251 4.72 6.00 8.99
N ARG A 252 4.46 7.23 9.44
CA ARG A 252 4.81 8.48 8.77
C ARG A 252 6.13 9.06 9.28
N SER A 253 6.62 8.58 10.43
CA SER A 253 7.91 8.96 11.00
C SER A 253 8.69 7.77 11.53
N LYS A 254 10.02 7.92 11.65
CA LYS A 254 10.90 6.93 12.26
C LYS A 254 10.55 6.69 13.74
N GLY A 255 10.09 7.72 14.45
CA GLY A 255 9.69 7.60 15.86
C GLY A 255 8.44 6.74 16.04
N GLU A 256 7.43 6.92 15.18
CA GLU A 256 6.24 6.04 15.15
C GLU A 256 6.62 4.58 14.84
N PHE A 257 7.51 4.38 13.86
CA PHE A 257 8.03 3.04 13.53
C PHE A 257 8.73 2.39 14.73
N GLN A 258 9.61 3.11 15.41
CA GLN A 258 10.33 2.61 16.58
C GLN A 258 9.36 2.28 17.73
N ALA A 259 8.36 3.13 17.98
CA ALA A 259 7.34 2.87 18.99
C ALA A 259 6.52 1.60 18.69
N SER A 260 6.21 1.33 17.41
CA SER A 260 5.63 0.05 17.00
C SER A 260 6.57 -1.13 17.29
N MET A 261 7.83 -1.03 16.82
CA MET A 261 8.84 -2.10 16.96
C MET A 261 9.13 -2.47 18.41
N SER A 262 9.28 -1.50 19.31
CA SER A 262 9.53 -1.77 20.74
C SER A 262 8.45 -2.62 21.42
N SER A 263 7.25 -2.70 20.84
CA SER A 263 6.13 -3.48 21.38
C SER A 263 6.00 -4.89 20.78
N MET A 264 6.67 -5.15 19.65
CA MET A 264 6.49 -6.32 18.81
C MET A 264 7.68 -7.30 18.94
N PRO A 265 7.44 -8.62 19.04
CA PRO A 265 8.51 -9.63 19.21
C PRO A 265 9.09 -10.17 17.88
N TRP A 266 8.75 -9.56 16.76
CA TRP A 266 9.04 -10.06 15.41
C TRP A 266 9.86 -9.04 14.60
N LEU A 267 10.18 -9.41 13.36
CA LEU A 267 11.11 -8.66 12.50
C LEU A 267 10.38 -7.59 11.70
N ALA A 268 11.13 -6.70 11.03
CA ALA A 268 10.57 -5.66 10.18
C ALA A 268 11.43 -5.33 8.97
N ILE A 269 10.77 -4.78 7.95
CA ILE A 269 11.45 -4.04 6.89
C ILE A 269 11.94 -2.71 7.48
N PRO A 270 13.22 -2.33 7.28
CA PRO A 270 13.74 -1.07 7.78
C PRO A 270 12.89 0.14 7.36
N TYR A 271 12.76 1.13 8.24
CA TYR A 271 11.88 2.28 8.03
C TYR A 271 12.23 3.08 6.75
N SER A 272 13.50 3.29 6.45
CA SER A 272 13.92 4.05 5.27
C SER A 272 13.77 3.28 3.96
N ASP A 273 13.37 2.01 4.02
CA ASP A 273 13.42 1.13 2.85
C ASP A 273 12.22 1.32 1.90
N ALA A 274 12.51 1.36 0.60
CA ALA A 274 11.51 1.47 -0.45
C ALA A 274 10.59 0.23 -0.53
N ALA A 275 11.04 -0.94 -0.05
CA ALA A 275 10.26 -2.17 0.01
C ALA A 275 8.94 -1.99 0.77
N ARG A 276 8.85 -1.08 1.75
CA ARG A 276 7.58 -0.80 2.45
C ARG A 276 6.48 -0.34 1.50
N LYS A 277 6.80 0.65 0.65
CA LYS A 277 5.87 1.19 -0.36
C LYS A 277 5.64 0.18 -1.48
N LYS A 278 6.71 -0.46 -1.94
CA LYS A 278 6.68 -1.51 -2.97
C LYS A 278 5.74 -2.66 -2.57
N LEU A 279 5.84 -3.20 -1.35
CA LEU A 279 4.99 -4.29 -0.86
C LEU A 279 3.52 -3.87 -0.75
N THR A 280 3.26 -2.65 -0.25
CA THR A 280 1.90 -2.09 -0.16
C THR A 280 1.26 -2.02 -1.55
N ARG A 281 2.02 -1.63 -2.57
CA ARG A 281 1.59 -1.58 -3.97
C ARG A 281 1.42 -2.98 -4.57
N ILE A 282 2.46 -3.82 -4.50
CA ILE A 282 2.48 -5.20 -5.03
C ILE A 282 1.23 -5.93 -4.58
N PHE A 283 0.88 -5.86 -3.30
CA PHE A 283 -0.28 -6.56 -2.75
C PHE A 283 -1.56 -5.74 -2.68
N ALA A 284 -1.58 -4.55 -3.28
CA ALA A 284 -2.73 -3.64 -3.33
C ALA A 284 -3.41 -3.47 -1.95
N VAL A 285 -2.63 -3.25 -0.90
CA VAL A 285 -3.12 -3.19 0.49
C VAL A 285 -4.05 -1.98 0.65
N LYS A 286 -5.36 -2.24 0.77
CA LYS A 286 -6.42 -1.20 0.81
C LYS A 286 -6.67 -0.61 2.20
N GLY A 287 -6.21 -1.28 3.26
CA GLY A 287 -6.47 -0.84 4.63
C GLY A 287 -5.58 -1.57 5.64
N ILE A 288 -5.42 -0.95 6.81
CA ILE A 288 -4.66 -1.48 7.93
C ILE A 288 -5.56 -1.63 9.18
N PRO A 289 -5.29 -2.60 10.07
CA PRO A 289 -4.26 -3.63 9.95
C PRO A 289 -4.59 -4.64 8.83
N GLY A 290 -3.55 -5.08 8.11
CA GLY A 290 -3.61 -6.14 7.11
C GLY A 290 -2.53 -7.19 7.39
N LEU A 291 -2.85 -8.48 7.25
CA LEU A 291 -1.89 -9.56 7.42
C LEU A 291 -2.00 -10.51 6.23
N LEU A 292 -0.99 -10.49 5.36
CA LEU A 292 -0.86 -11.45 4.27
C LEU A 292 -0.03 -12.63 4.75
N ILE A 293 -0.44 -13.84 4.42
CA ILE A 293 0.31 -15.04 4.77
C ILE A 293 1.03 -15.56 3.54
N LEU A 294 2.34 -15.78 3.68
CA LEU A 294 3.17 -16.50 2.72
C LEU A 294 3.34 -17.94 3.20
N GLY A 295 3.15 -18.89 2.30
CA GLY A 295 3.41 -20.30 2.54
C GLY A 295 4.91 -20.61 2.62
N LEU A 296 5.22 -21.89 2.84
CA LEU A 296 6.61 -22.39 2.91
C LEU A 296 7.40 -22.16 1.61
N ASP A 297 6.71 -22.01 0.49
CA ASP A 297 7.25 -21.71 -0.84
C ASP A 297 7.34 -20.20 -1.13
N GLY A 298 7.09 -19.36 -0.13
CA GLY A 298 7.09 -17.91 -0.24
C GLY A 298 5.91 -17.32 -1.02
N LYS A 299 4.96 -18.14 -1.50
CA LYS A 299 3.79 -17.66 -2.25
C LYS A 299 2.67 -17.22 -1.31
N VAL A 300 1.89 -16.24 -1.77
CA VAL A 300 0.76 -15.70 -1.00
C VAL A 300 -0.37 -16.72 -0.93
N LEU A 301 -0.83 -17.00 0.29
CA LEU A 301 -2.05 -17.75 0.53
C LEU A 301 -3.26 -16.82 0.33
N LYS A 302 -4.35 -17.35 -0.24
CA LYS A 302 -5.60 -16.60 -0.46
C LYS A 302 -6.35 -16.25 0.85
N THR A 303 -5.97 -16.87 1.95
CA THR A 303 -6.55 -16.65 3.26
C THR A 303 -6.33 -15.21 3.73
N ASP A 304 -7.40 -14.58 4.21
CA ASP A 304 -7.28 -13.36 5.02
C ASP A 304 -6.64 -13.71 6.38
N GLY A 305 -5.34 -13.45 6.49
CA GLY A 305 -4.56 -13.73 7.70
C GLY A 305 -5.08 -12.98 8.92
N ARG A 306 -5.58 -11.75 8.76
CA ARG A 306 -6.14 -10.98 9.88
C ARG A 306 -7.38 -11.67 10.42
N THR A 307 -8.29 -12.06 9.53
CA THR A 307 -9.52 -12.77 9.91
C THR A 307 -9.19 -14.13 10.53
N ALA A 308 -8.25 -14.90 9.95
CA ALA A 308 -7.83 -16.19 10.50
C ALA A 308 -7.26 -16.06 11.93
N ILE A 309 -6.37 -15.07 12.16
CA ILE A 309 -5.81 -14.80 13.49
C ILE A 309 -6.90 -14.34 14.47
N SER A 310 -7.72 -13.38 14.09
CA SER A 310 -8.74 -12.80 14.98
C SER A 310 -9.83 -13.81 15.36
N THR A 311 -10.16 -14.76 14.48
CA THR A 311 -11.24 -15.74 14.71
C THR A 311 -10.73 -17.04 15.31
N TYR A 312 -9.63 -17.59 14.78
CA TYR A 312 -9.16 -18.94 15.10
C TYR A 312 -7.77 -18.97 15.77
N GLY A 313 -7.01 -17.87 15.69
CA GLY A 313 -5.62 -17.76 16.16
C GLY A 313 -4.73 -18.94 15.79
N ALA A 314 -3.96 -19.47 16.74
CA ALA A 314 -2.94 -20.48 16.47
C ALA A 314 -3.50 -21.79 15.89
N ALA A 315 -4.76 -22.13 16.18
CA ALA A 315 -5.38 -23.36 15.66
C ALA A 315 -5.50 -23.36 14.13
N ALA A 316 -5.60 -22.18 13.52
CA ALA A 316 -5.66 -22.02 12.07
C ALA A 316 -4.30 -22.18 11.36
N PHE A 317 -3.18 -22.24 12.09
CA PHE A 317 -1.86 -22.44 11.48
C PHE A 317 -1.81 -23.74 10.64
N PRO A 318 -1.23 -23.74 9.43
CA PRO A 318 -0.41 -22.70 8.77
C PRO A 318 -1.20 -21.65 7.95
N PHE A 319 -2.46 -21.43 8.31
CA PHE A 319 -3.37 -20.43 7.71
C PHE A 319 -3.69 -20.69 6.24
N THR A 320 -3.63 -21.93 5.79
CA THR A 320 -4.15 -22.33 4.47
C THR A 320 -5.67 -22.30 4.48
N GLU A 321 -6.28 -22.07 3.31
CA GLU A 321 -7.75 -22.07 3.17
C GLU A 321 -8.36 -23.38 3.70
N SER A 322 -7.74 -24.52 3.36
CA SER A 322 -8.17 -25.84 3.84
C SER A 322 -8.12 -25.94 5.36
N ARG A 323 -7.06 -25.44 6.01
CA ARG A 323 -6.93 -25.52 7.47
C ARG A 323 -7.92 -24.59 8.17
N VAL A 324 -8.10 -23.38 7.64
CA VAL A 324 -9.09 -22.42 8.18
C VAL A 324 -10.51 -22.98 8.04
N SER A 325 -10.82 -23.61 6.90
CA SER A 325 -12.12 -24.26 6.69
C SER A 325 -12.33 -25.41 7.67
N GLU A 326 -11.35 -26.30 7.82
CA GLU A 326 -11.41 -27.44 8.74
C GLU A 326 -11.68 -26.98 10.19
N VAL A 327 -10.96 -25.95 10.67
CA VAL A 327 -11.15 -25.41 12.02
C VAL A 327 -12.53 -24.76 12.16
N GLY A 328 -12.98 -24.00 11.17
CA GLY A 328 -14.30 -23.39 11.16
C GLY A 328 -15.43 -24.43 11.22
N GLU A 329 -15.33 -25.50 10.43
CA GLU A 329 -16.29 -26.61 10.41
C GLU A 329 -16.28 -27.42 11.71
N ALA A 330 -15.11 -27.64 12.31
CA ALA A 330 -14.98 -28.30 13.60
C ALA A 330 -15.68 -27.49 14.71
N LEU A 331 -15.40 -26.19 14.78
CA LEU A 331 -16.03 -25.30 15.76
C LEU A 331 -17.53 -25.21 15.55
N LYS A 332 -18.00 -25.09 14.30
CA LYS A 332 -19.43 -25.09 13.98
C LYS A 332 -20.11 -26.38 14.47
N ARG A 333 -19.55 -27.55 14.16
CA ARG A 333 -20.09 -28.85 14.62
C ARG A 333 -20.11 -28.99 16.14
N GLU A 334 -19.16 -28.38 16.84
CA GLU A 334 -19.16 -28.31 18.31
C GLU A 334 -20.29 -27.40 18.81
N GLY A 335 -20.41 -26.19 18.27
CA GLY A 335 -21.45 -25.23 18.65
C GLY A 335 -22.87 -25.72 18.34
N ASP A 336 -23.06 -26.47 17.26
CA ASP A 336 -24.36 -27.05 16.89
C ASP A 336 -24.82 -28.15 17.88
N LYS A 337 -23.90 -28.71 18.69
CA LYS A 337 -24.22 -29.66 19.77
C LYS A 337 -24.49 -28.97 21.11
N LEU A 338 -24.24 -27.67 21.21
CA LEU A 338 -24.44 -26.89 22.43
C LEU A 338 -25.82 -26.21 22.43
N PRO A 339 -26.50 -26.14 23.60
CA PRO A 339 -27.73 -25.37 23.71
C PRO A 339 -27.46 -23.88 23.45
N ARG A 340 -28.45 -23.15 22.92
CA ARG A 340 -28.29 -21.71 22.63
C ARG A 340 -28.30 -20.86 23.89
N ARG A 341 -29.00 -21.32 24.92
CA ARG A 341 -29.12 -20.68 26.22
C ARG A 341 -29.07 -21.73 27.32
N VAL A 342 -28.50 -21.37 28.46
CA VAL A 342 -28.48 -22.21 29.65
C VAL A 342 -28.80 -21.40 30.89
N ASN A 343 -29.40 -22.06 31.86
CA ASN A 343 -29.59 -21.51 33.20
C ASN A 343 -28.63 -22.23 34.15
N ASP A 344 -27.68 -21.49 34.73
CA ASP A 344 -26.73 -22.06 35.68
C ASP A 344 -27.17 -21.72 37.12
N PRO A 345 -27.28 -22.67 38.05
CA PRO A 345 -27.75 -22.40 39.42
C PRO A 345 -26.87 -21.42 40.19
N ARG A 346 -25.61 -21.22 39.78
CA ARG A 346 -24.69 -20.26 40.40
C ARG A 346 -24.85 -18.85 39.84
N HIS A 347 -25.67 -18.66 38.81
CA HIS A 347 -25.86 -17.37 38.16
C HIS A 347 -27.34 -17.02 37.94
N ARG A 348 -27.74 -15.80 38.30
CA ARG A 348 -29.16 -15.39 38.29
C ARG A 348 -29.73 -15.15 36.87
N HIS A 349 -28.89 -14.78 35.91
CA HIS A 349 -29.33 -14.46 34.55
C HIS A 349 -29.17 -15.65 33.61
N MET A 350 -29.97 -15.66 32.54
CA MET A 350 -29.80 -16.61 31.44
C MET A 350 -28.45 -16.35 30.74
N LEU A 351 -27.68 -17.41 30.53
CA LEU A 351 -26.43 -17.34 29.76
C LEU A 351 -26.70 -17.70 28.30
N GLU A 352 -26.04 -17.00 27.38
CA GLU A 352 -26.16 -17.23 25.94
C GLU A 352 -24.87 -17.82 25.38
N LEU A 353 -25.01 -18.80 24.49
CA LEU A 353 -23.88 -19.36 23.75
C LEU A 353 -23.32 -18.31 22.78
N ASP A 354 -22.05 -18.02 22.90
CA ASP A 354 -21.32 -17.08 22.05
C ASP A 354 -19.94 -17.63 21.69
N MET A 355 -19.26 -16.99 20.75
CA MET A 355 -17.84 -17.22 20.46
C MET A 355 -16.98 -16.11 21.04
N ALA A 356 -16.18 -16.44 22.05
CA ALA A 356 -15.16 -15.58 22.62
C ALA A 356 -13.75 -15.99 22.20
N LYS A 357 -12.91 -14.99 21.90
CA LYS A 357 -11.50 -15.20 21.53
C LYS A 357 -10.66 -15.71 22.69
N ALA A 358 -10.96 -15.19 23.88
CA ALA A 358 -10.41 -15.59 25.16
C ALA A 358 -11.36 -15.09 26.25
N TYR A 359 -11.54 -15.87 27.29
CA TYR A 359 -12.27 -15.50 28.51
C TYR A 359 -11.69 -16.28 29.69
N VAL A 360 -12.03 -15.88 30.90
CA VAL A 360 -11.77 -16.67 32.11
C VAL A 360 -13.11 -17.22 32.56
N CYS A 361 -13.19 -18.53 32.74
CA CYS A 361 -14.40 -19.16 33.24
C CYS A 361 -14.58 -18.85 34.73
N ASP A 362 -15.73 -18.30 35.11
CA ASP A 362 -16.03 -17.93 36.50
C ASP A 362 -16.12 -19.14 37.44
N GLU A 363 -16.33 -20.34 36.90
CA GLU A 363 -16.38 -21.56 37.71
C GLU A 363 -14.97 -22.12 37.99
N CYS A 364 -14.23 -22.51 36.95
CA CYS A 364 -12.96 -23.20 37.14
C CYS A 364 -11.76 -22.25 37.20
N GLN A 365 -11.97 -20.95 36.94
CA GLN A 365 -10.94 -19.90 36.89
C GLN A 365 -9.84 -20.15 35.83
N GLN A 366 -10.09 -21.06 34.88
CA GLN A 366 -9.20 -21.34 33.77
C GLN A 366 -9.58 -20.54 32.53
N LYS A 367 -8.59 -20.29 31.67
CA LYS A 367 -8.81 -19.63 30.38
C LYS A 367 -9.65 -20.53 29.46
N GLY A 368 -10.59 -19.93 28.75
CA GLY A 368 -11.39 -20.56 27.71
C GLY A 368 -11.22 -19.86 26.36
N ARG A 369 -11.63 -20.55 25.30
CA ARG A 369 -11.58 -20.06 23.92
C ARG A 369 -12.70 -20.68 23.09
N TYR A 370 -13.17 -19.93 22.10
CA TYR A 370 -14.29 -20.26 21.23
C TYR A 370 -15.60 -20.24 22.01
N TRP A 371 -16.22 -21.40 22.23
CA TRP A 371 -17.55 -21.46 22.82
C TRP A 371 -17.54 -21.04 24.29
N VAL A 372 -18.37 -20.05 24.61
CA VAL A 372 -18.60 -19.55 25.97
C VAL A 372 -20.09 -19.39 26.21
N PHE A 373 -20.54 -19.70 27.42
CA PHE A 373 -21.83 -19.26 27.91
C PHE A 373 -21.65 -17.94 28.64
N SER A 374 -22.01 -16.84 27.99
CA SER A 374 -21.81 -15.48 28.50
C SER A 374 -23.12 -14.85 28.92
N CYS A 375 -23.11 -14.13 30.04
CA CYS A 375 -24.24 -13.30 30.45
C CYS A 375 -24.17 -11.94 29.73
N LYS A 376 -25.26 -11.50 29.08
CA LYS A 376 -25.30 -10.17 28.44
C LYS A 376 -25.54 -9.02 29.43
N GLN A 377 -25.95 -9.33 30.66
CA GLN A 377 -26.26 -8.35 31.71
C GLN A 377 -25.08 -8.10 32.66
N CYS A 378 -24.16 -9.06 32.78
CA CYS A 378 -22.96 -8.95 33.59
C CYS A 378 -21.83 -9.78 32.99
N ASN A 379 -20.57 -9.52 33.36
CA ASN A 379 -19.41 -10.21 32.82
C ASN A 379 -19.19 -11.60 33.47
N PHE A 380 -20.21 -12.47 33.40
CA PHE A 380 -20.16 -13.84 33.90
C PHE A 380 -20.08 -14.82 32.72
N ASP A 381 -19.03 -15.62 32.67
CA ASP A 381 -18.65 -16.46 31.56
C ASP A 381 -18.34 -17.89 32.03
N LEU A 382 -18.94 -18.90 31.39
CA LEU A 382 -18.67 -20.31 31.67
C LEU A 382 -18.14 -21.06 30.45
N HIS A 383 -17.24 -22.02 30.66
CA HIS A 383 -17.00 -23.06 29.67
C HIS A 383 -18.29 -23.86 29.43
N PRO A 384 -18.49 -24.37 28.21
CA PRO A 384 -19.57 -25.32 27.94
C PRO A 384 -19.56 -26.55 28.86
N SER A 385 -18.37 -26.99 29.28
CA SER A 385 -18.17 -28.10 30.23
C SER A 385 -18.38 -27.71 31.70
N CYS A 386 -18.47 -26.43 32.03
CA CYS A 386 -18.62 -25.94 33.40
C CYS A 386 -20.08 -25.59 33.75
N VAL A 387 -21.01 -25.61 32.78
CA VAL A 387 -22.44 -25.38 33.05
C VAL A 387 -22.98 -26.48 33.95
N GLY A 388 -23.61 -26.10 35.06
CA GLY A 388 -24.23 -27.03 36.00
C GLY A 388 -25.37 -27.83 35.36
N ASP A 389 -25.65 -29.01 35.91
CA ASP A 389 -26.72 -29.90 35.42
C ASP A 389 -28.12 -29.28 35.65
N ASN A 390 -28.52 -28.38 34.76
CA ASN A 390 -29.89 -27.91 34.52
C ASN A 390 -29.97 -27.38 33.09
N LYS A 391 -29.68 -28.25 32.11
CA LYS A 391 -29.93 -27.96 30.70
C LYS A 391 -31.44 -27.86 30.52
N VAL A 392 -31.95 -26.65 30.32
CA VAL A 392 -33.34 -26.46 29.87
C VAL A 392 -33.39 -26.98 28.44
N ASP A 393 -34.13 -28.07 28.21
CA ASP A 393 -34.33 -28.62 26.88
C ASP A 393 -34.88 -27.53 25.94
N ASN A 394 -34.26 -27.37 24.78
CA ASN A 394 -34.70 -26.44 23.73
C ASN A 394 -36.17 -26.77 23.39
N ILE A 395 -37.08 -25.82 23.63
CA ILE A 395 -38.43 -25.79 23.02
C ILE A 395 -38.33 -25.25 21.60
#